data_AF-A0A6I3USZ4-F1
#
_entry.id   AF-A0A6I3USZ4-F1
#
_cell.length_a   1.000
_cell.length_b   1.000
_cell.length_c   1.000
_cell.angle_alpha   90.00
_cell.angle_beta   90.00
_cell.angle_gamma   90.00
#
_symmetry.space_group_name_H-M   'P 1'
#
loop_
_entity.id
_entity.type
_entity.pdbx_description
1 polymer ?
#
loop_
_entity_poly.entity_id
_entity_poly.type
_entity_poly.pdbx_seq_one_letter_code
_entity_poly.pdbx_strand_id
1 'polypeptide(L)'
;IDISEESLAKESADLLKILLKDRTTKKSIVWATHSYELLGKGFAPSDRINPSKVTGNFANLIQPRSEKSKYEQKDRTKIRAEVFTPTWLVAKQNGYV
;
A
#
# COMPACT_ATOMS: atom_id res chain seq x y z
N ILE A 1 11.72 -1.68 3.42
CA ILE A 1 11.42 -2.29 4.74
C ILE A 1 9.93 -2.57 4.74
N ASP A 2 9.57 -3.84 4.85
CA ASP A 2 8.19 -4.29 4.99
C ASP A 2 7.82 -4.35 6.48
N ILE A 3 6.54 -4.14 6.82
CA ILE A 3 6.06 -4.16 8.20
C ILE A 3 4.87 -5.09 8.28
N SER A 4 4.92 -6.08 9.17
CA SER A 4 3.82 -7.03 9.34
C SER A 4 2.66 -6.42 10.13
N GLU A 5 1.49 -6.29 9.50
CA GLU A 5 0.25 -5.87 10.16
C GLU A 5 -0.20 -6.86 11.23
N GLU A 6 0.07 -8.16 11.04
CA GLU A 6 -0.23 -9.21 12.01
C GLU A 6 0.57 -9.02 13.30
N SER A 7 1.87 -8.76 13.19
CA SER A 7 2.71 -8.47 14.36
C SER A 7 2.26 -7.17 15.04
N LEU A 8 1.98 -6.12 14.27
CA LEU A 8 1.46 -4.86 14.80
C LEU A 8 0.14 -5.04 15.55
N ALA A 9 -0.79 -5.83 15.01
CA ALA A 9 -2.08 -6.09 15.65
C ALA A 9 -1.93 -6.85 16.96
N LYS A 10 -0.96 -7.77 17.05
CA LYS A 10 -0.62 -8.53 18.27
C LYS A 10 0.03 -7.65 19.33
N GLU A 11 0.97 -6.80 18.94
CA GLU A 11 1.68 -5.91 19.87
C GLU A 11 0.81 -4.74 20.33
N SER A 12 0.08 -4.11 19.42
CA SER A 12 -0.81 -2.99 19.71
C SER A 12 -1.93 -2.85 18.68
N ALA A 13 -3.10 -3.37 19.02
CA ALA A 13 -4.30 -3.22 18.20
C ALA A 13 -4.69 -1.75 17.97
N ASP A 14 -4.39 -0.86 18.91
CA ASP A 14 -4.71 0.57 18.78
C ASP A 14 -3.75 1.29 17.84
N LEU A 15 -2.48 0.90 17.80
CA LEU A 15 -1.52 1.44 16.84
C LEU A 15 -1.98 1.17 15.40
N LEU A 16 -2.40 -0.07 15.10
CA LEU A 16 -2.90 -0.41 13.77
C LEU A 16 -4.14 0.41 13.40
N LYS A 17 -5.08 0.62 14.34
CA LYS A 17 -6.25 1.50 14.10
C LYS A 17 -5.84 2.95 13.82
N ILE A 18 -4.81 3.46 14.51
CA ILE A 18 -4.29 4.81 14.29
C ILE A 18 -3.65 4.92 12.91
N LEU A 19 -2.87 3.93 12.49
CA LEU A 19 -2.22 3.89 11.17
C LEU A 19 -3.24 3.84 10.04
N LEU A 20 -4.35 3.12 10.21
CA LEU A 20 -5.42 3.02 9.23
C LEU A 20 -6.37 4.23 9.23
N LYS A 21 -6.17 5.23 10.09
CA LYS A 21 -7.09 6.38 10.21
C LYS A 21 -6.79 7.48 9.20
N ASP A 22 -7.77 7.82 8.40
CA ASP A 22 -7.78 9.05 7.62
C ASP A 22 -8.00 10.26 8.56
N ARG A 23 -7.05 11.19 8.58
CA ARG A 23 -7.10 12.38 9.44
C ARG A 23 -8.11 13.42 8.97
N THR A 24 -8.50 13.38 7.69
CA THR A 24 -9.46 14.31 7.07
C THR A 24 -10.88 13.91 7.45
N THR A 25 -11.28 12.67 7.17
CA THR A 25 -12.64 12.19 7.47
C THR A 25 -12.82 11.62 8.88
N LYS A 26 -11.73 11.43 9.63
CA LYS A 26 -11.67 10.74 10.93
C LYS A 26 -12.12 9.27 10.91
N LYS A 27 -12.35 8.70 9.73
CA LYS A 27 -12.71 7.29 9.51
C LYS A 27 -11.48 6.51 9.04
N SER A 28 -11.58 5.20 8.82
CA SER A 28 -10.48 4.46 8.19
C SER A 28 -10.27 4.88 6.74
N ILE A 29 -9.02 4.80 6.26
CA ILE A 29 -8.65 4.94 4.85
C ILE A 29 -9.38 3.90 3.98
N VAL A 30 -9.52 4.20 2.70
CA VAL A 30 -10.12 3.30 1.70
C VAL A 30 -9.03 2.63 0.86
N TRP A 31 -9.37 1.52 0.20
CA TRP A 31 -8.42 0.81 -0.68
C TRP A 31 -7.93 1.67 -1.85
N ALA A 32 -8.80 2.52 -2.41
CA ALA A 32 -8.50 3.43 -3.53
C ALA A 32 -7.91 2.75 -4.80
N THR A 33 -8.01 1.42 -4.90
CA THR A 33 -7.53 0.64 -6.03
C THR A 33 -8.45 -0.56 -6.26
N HIS A 34 -8.54 -0.99 -7.51
CA HIS A 34 -9.31 -2.18 -7.92
C HIS A 34 -8.52 -3.47 -7.73
N SER A 35 -7.23 -3.38 -7.35
CA SER A 35 -6.30 -4.52 -7.27
C SER A 35 -6.74 -5.63 -6.32
N TYR A 36 -7.62 -5.33 -5.35
CA TYR A 36 -8.02 -6.26 -4.30
C TYR A 36 -9.47 -6.72 -4.45
N GLU A 37 -10.23 -6.24 -5.44
CA GLU A 37 -11.66 -6.56 -5.61
C GLU A 37 -11.93 -8.06 -5.75
N LEU A 38 -10.97 -8.81 -6.31
CA LEU A 38 -11.06 -10.26 -6.48
C LEU A 38 -11.13 -11.01 -5.13
N LEU A 39 -10.76 -10.38 -4.02
CA LEU A 39 -10.89 -10.93 -2.67
C LEU A 39 -12.33 -10.81 -2.12
N GLY A 40 -13.24 -10.21 -2.88
CA GLY A 40 -14.67 -10.14 -2.60
C GLY A 40 -15.09 -8.94 -1.75
N LYS A 41 -16.18 -9.09 -0.99
CA LYS A 41 -16.83 -7.99 -0.27
C LYS A 41 -15.90 -7.33 0.76
N GLY A 42 -15.82 -6.00 0.73
CA GLY A 42 -14.98 -5.21 1.63
C GLY A 42 -13.60 -4.87 1.06
N PHE A 43 -13.36 -5.17 -0.22
CA PHE A 43 -12.12 -4.85 -0.95
C PHE A 43 -12.36 -3.95 -2.17
N ALA A 44 -13.55 -3.37 -2.31
CA ALA A 44 -13.79 -2.40 -3.37
C ALA A 44 -12.96 -1.11 -3.15
N PRO A 45 -12.68 -0.32 -4.20
CA PRO A 45 -11.88 0.91 -4.10
C PRO A 45 -12.44 1.91 -3.07
N SER A 46 -13.76 1.95 -2.92
CA SER A 46 -14.47 2.80 -1.97
C SER A 46 -14.64 2.17 -0.58
N ASP A 47 -14.36 0.87 -0.42
CA ASP A 47 -14.45 0.19 0.86
C ASP A 47 -13.31 0.61 1.79
N ARG A 48 -13.63 0.68 3.08
CA ARG A 48 -12.68 1.05 4.13
C ARG A 48 -11.82 -0.14 4.55
N ILE A 49 -10.55 0.14 4.82
CA ILE A 49 -9.62 -0.83 5.36
C ILE A 49 -9.85 -0.96 6.86
N ASN A 50 -10.22 -2.16 7.28
CA ASN A 50 -10.33 -2.52 8.69
C ASN A 50 -9.19 -3.47 9.07
N PRO A 51 -8.78 -3.54 10.35
CA PRO A 51 -7.74 -4.46 10.79
C PRO A 51 -7.96 -5.91 10.31
N SER A 52 -9.20 -6.40 10.38
CA SER A 52 -9.55 -7.76 9.92
C SER A 52 -9.37 -8.01 8.42
N LYS A 53 -9.16 -6.97 7.62
CA LYS A 53 -8.93 -7.04 6.17
C LYS A 53 -7.45 -6.96 5.79
N VAL A 54 -6.57 -6.80 6.79
CA VAL A 54 -5.11 -6.74 6.62
C VAL A 54 -4.36 -7.65 7.60
N THR A 55 -5.07 -8.40 8.44
CA THR A 55 -4.50 -9.39 9.38
C THR A 55 -5.04 -10.80 9.08
N GLY A 56 -4.52 -11.81 9.79
CA GLY A 56 -4.91 -13.20 9.61
C GLY A 56 -4.68 -13.68 8.17
N ASN A 57 -5.76 -14.11 7.48
CA ASN A 57 -5.69 -14.55 6.09
C ASN A 57 -5.18 -13.47 5.11
N PHE A 58 -5.14 -12.20 5.54
CA PHE A 58 -4.71 -11.06 4.74
C PHE A 58 -3.43 -10.39 5.26
N ALA A 59 -2.68 -11.03 6.17
CA ALA A 59 -1.52 -10.48 6.89
C ALA A 59 -0.35 -9.98 6.03
N ASN A 60 -0.28 -10.34 4.74
CA ASN A 60 0.76 -9.91 3.80
C ASN A 60 0.14 -9.30 2.53
N LEU A 61 -1.10 -8.82 2.64
CA LEU A 61 -1.83 -8.31 1.48
C LEU A 61 -1.31 -6.94 1.03
N ILE A 62 -1.02 -6.08 2.00
CA ILE A 62 -0.44 -4.76 1.77
C ILE A 62 1.07 -4.91 1.97
N GLN A 63 1.82 -4.61 0.92
CA GLN A 63 3.28 -4.70 0.95
C GLN A 63 3.89 -3.57 0.12
N PRO A 64 5.13 -3.15 0.46
CA PRO A 64 5.92 -2.25 -0.37
C PRO A 64 6.04 -2.75 -1.80
N ARG A 65 6.18 -1.81 -2.76
CA ARG A 65 6.30 -2.14 -4.19
C ARG A 65 7.46 -3.10 -4.48
N SER A 66 8.54 -3.04 -3.69
CA SER A 66 9.71 -3.92 -3.81
C SER A 66 9.39 -5.38 -3.50
N GLU A 67 8.47 -5.64 -2.57
CA GLU A 67 8.11 -6.98 -2.09
C GLU A 67 6.97 -7.62 -2.87
N LYS A 68 6.16 -6.81 -3.60
CA LYS A 68 5.13 -7.32 -4.50
C LYS A 68 5.70 -8.24 -5.57
N SER A 69 4.87 -9.11 -6.17
CA SER A 69 5.35 -10.04 -7.20
C SER A 69 6.03 -9.34 -8.37
N LYS A 70 7.04 -9.98 -8.99
CA LYS A 70 7.71 -9.45 -10.19
C LYS A 70 6.73 -9.18 -11.34
N TYR A 71 5.67 -9.97 -11.43
CA TYR A 71 4.61 -9.77 -12.41
C TYR A 71 3.86 -8.46 -12.15
N GLU A 72 3.38 -8.21 -10.93
CA GLU A 72 2.70 -6.97 -10.56
C GLU A 72 3.60 -5.73 -10.73
N GLN A 73 4.89 -5.84 -10.37
CA GLN A 73 5.85 -4.76 -10.58
C GLN A 73 5.99 -4.42 -12.06
N LYS A 74 6.18 -5.43 -12.92
CA LYS A 74 6.34 -5.25 -14.36
C LYS A 74 5.08 -4.67 -15.02
N ASP A 75 3.91 -5.16 -14.61
CA ASP A 75 2.63 -4.68 -15.11
C ASP A 75 2.44 -3.18 -14.81
N ARG A 76 2.78 -2.74 -13.59
CA ARG A 76 2.73 -1.33 -13.19
C ARG A 76 3.72 -0.47 -13.97
N THR A 77 4.97 -0.89 -14.14
CA THR A 77 5.93 -0.16 -14.98
C THR A 77 5.41 0.03 -16.39
N LYS A 78 4.76 -1.00 -16.97
CA LYS A 78 4.21 -0.92 -18.32
C LYS A 78 2.95 -0.04 -18.40
N ILE A 79 1.96 -0.27 -17.53
CA ILE A 79 0.64 0.37 -17.60
C ILE A 79 0.65 1.79 -17.02
N ARG A 80 1.44 2.03 -15.97
CA ARG A 80 1.47 3.31 -15.24
C ARG A 80 2.72 4.13 -15.55
N ALA A 81 3.56 3.68 -16.48
CA ALA A 81 4.85 4.29 -16.80
C ALA A 81 5.70 4.54 -15.54
N GLU A 82 5.63 3.64 -14.56
CA GLU A 82 6.47 3.70 -13.35
C GLU A 82 7.91 3.37 -13.74
N VAL A 83 8.66 4.42 -14.08
CA VAL A 83 10.08 4.35 -14.42
C VAL A 83 10.90 4.96 -13.29
N PHE A 84 12.03 4.32 -12.97
CA PHE A 84 12.99 4.89 -12.05
C PHE A 84 13.92 5.83 -12.80
N THR A 85 13.93 7.11 -12.44
CA THR A 85 14.93 8.06 -12.92
C THR A 85 16.18 7.95 -12.04
N PRO A 86 17.34 7.56 -12.59
CA PRO A 86 18.57 7.48 -11.81
C PRO A 86 18.92 8.80 -11.13
N THR A 87 19.40 8.74 -9.89
CA THR A 87 19.70 9.92 -9.07
C THR A 87 20.72 10.85 -9.71
N TRP A 88 21.72 10.32 -10.42
CA TRP A 88 22.70 11.13 -11.15
C TRP A 88 22.05 11.95 -12.29
N LEU A 89 21.01 11.41 -12.92
CA LEU A 89 20.28 12.09 -13.99
C LEU A 89 19.39 13.19 -13.41
N VAL A 90 18.72 12.91 -12.28
CA VAL A 90 17.94 13.91 -11.52
C VAL A 90 18.85 15.06 -11.05
N ALA A 91 20.03 14.75 -10.52
CA ALA A 91 21.00 15.76 -10.10
C ALA A 91 21.46 16.64 -11.26
N LYS A 92 21.70 16.05 -12.45
CA LYS A 92 22.02 16.80 -13.66
C LYS A 92 20.86 17.68 -14.13
N GLN A 93 19.60 17.22 -14.03
CA GLN A 93 18.42 18.00 -14.43
C GLN A 93 18.13 19.15 -13.47
N ASN A 94 18.33 18.94 -12.16
CA ASN A 94 18.04 19.94 -11.13
C ASN A 94 19.21 20.88 -10.84
N GLY A 95 20.43 20.55 -11.29
CA GLY A 95 21.64 21.34 -11.05
C GLY A 95 21.81 22.58 -11.95
N TYR A 96 20.83 22.90 -12.79
CA TYR A 96 20.80 24.12 -13.62
C TYR A 96 20.11 25.29 -12.89
N VAL A 97 20.44 25.50 -11.61
CA VAL A 97 20.08 26.72 -10.86
C VAL A 97 21.30 27.62 -10.74
#